data_AF-A0A1I2JUD7-F1
#
_entry.id   AF-A0A1I2JUD7-F1
#
_cell.length_a   1.000
_cell.length_b   1.000
_cell.length_c   1.000
_cell.angle_alpha   90.00
_cell.angle_beta   90.00
_cell.angle_gamma   90.00
#
_symmetry.space_group_name_H-M   'P 1'
#
loop_
_entity.id
_entity.type
_entity.pdbx_description
1 polymer ?
#
loop_
_entity_poly.entity_id
_entity_poly.type
_entity_poly.pdbx_seq_one_letter_code
_entity_poly.pdbx_strand_id
1 'polypeptide(L)'
;MGRVIFMGKTGCGKTTLCQGLNNLEIKYKKTQAIELYDNAIDTPGEYMENRGYYTALIVTAADADLIALVYDCTSEENYIAPGFASIFCKEVIGIITKINLAKDESEIEIAEERLNLAGASKIFKVDTVDDVGIKELFNYLNKF
;
A
#
# COMPACT_ATOMS: atom_id res chain seq x y z
N MET A 1 12.20 8.88 -12.59
CA MET A 1 10.95 8.25 -12.16
C MET A 1 11.22 7.75 -10.77
N GLY A 2 10.44 8.23 -9.81
CA GLY A 2 10.61 7.87 -8.41
C GLY A 2 10.12 6.46 -8.12
N ARG A 3 10.58 5.88 -7.02
CA ARG A 3 10.12 4.56 -6.56
C ARG A 3 9.11 4.70 -5.44
N VAL A 4 7.96 4.06 -5.55
CA VAL A 4 7.01 3.95 -4.44
C VAL A 4 7.28 2.68 -3.63
N ILE A 5 7.31 2.77 -2.31
CA ILE A 5 7.32 1.59 -1.43
C ILE A 5 5.90 1.28 -0.97
N PHE A 6 5.44 0.06 -1.22
CA PHE A 6 4.13 -0.41 -0.78
C PHE A 6 4.26 -1.11 0.57
N MET A 7 3.53 -0.64 1.58
CA MET A 7 3.52 -1.17 2.94
C MET A 7 2.09 -1.47 3.37
N GLY A 8 1.86 -2.61 4.00
CA GLY A 8 0.52 -3.03 4.43
C GLY A 8 0.48 -4.51 4.79
N LYS A 9 -0.61 -4.98 5.37
CA LYS A 9 -0.77 -6.37 5.82
C LYS A 9 -0.57 -7.40 4.70
N THR A 10 -0.24 -8.64 5.06
CA THR A 10 -0.27 -9.76 4.10
C THR A 10 -1.64 -9.82 3.39
N GLY A 11 -1.62 -9.99 2.06
CA GLY A 11 -2.84 -10.14 1.27
C GLY A 11 -3.60 -8.86 0.91
N CYS A 12 -3.11 -7.68 1.29
CA CYS A 12 -3.77 -6.41 0.94
C CYS A 12 -3.51 -5.90 -0.49
N GLY A 13 -2.85 -6.68 -1.36
CA GLY A 13 -2.70 -6.33 -2.78
C GLY A 13 -1.43 -5.56 -3.18
N LYS A 14 -0.44 -5.41 -2.28
CA LYS A 14 0.87 -4.78 -2.58
C LYS A 14 1.55 -5.34 -3.83
N THR A 15 1.78 -6.65 -3.87
CA THR A 15 2.45 -7.31 -5.00
C THR A 15 1.68 -7.15 -6.31
N THR A 16 0.35 -7.16 -6.26
CA THR A 16 -0.51 -6.91 -7.43
C THR A 16 -0.36 -5.48 -7.94
N LEU A 17 -0.32 -4.49 -7.04
CA LEU A 17 -0.06 -3.09 -7.39
C LEU A 17 1.35 -2.91 -7.97
N CYS A 18 2.37 -3.56 -7.39
CA CYS A 18 3.74 -3.55 -7.92
C CYS A 18 3.80 -4.12 -9.34
N GLN A 19 3.20 -5.29 -9.57
CA GLN A 19 3.15 -5.92 -10.89
C GLN A 19 2.42 -5.04 -11.90
N GLY A 20 1.24 -4.50 -11.53
CA GLY A 20 0.47 -3.59 -12.38
C GLY A 20 1.22 -2.31 -12.75
N LEU A 21 1.87 -1.65 -11.78
CA LEU A 21 2.63 -0.41 -12.03
C LEU A 21 3.81 -0.64 -12.99
N ASN A 22 4.40 -1.84 -12.98
CA ASN A 22 5.51 -2.21 -13.85
C ASN A 22 5.06 -2.93 -15.13
N ASN A 23 3.76 -2.92 -15.46
CA ASN A 23 3.18 -3.63 -16.62
C ASN A 23 3.58 -5.11 -16.71
N LEU A 24 3.72 -5.76 -15.55
CA LEU A 24 4.02 -7.19 -15.44
C LEU A 24 2.73 -8.00 -15.43
N GLU A 25 2.84 -9.27 -15.81
CA GLU A 25 1.73 -10.22 -15.68
C GLU A 25 1.35 -10.39 -14.20
N ILE A 26 0.07 -10.20 -13.87
CA ILE A 26 -0.42 -10.33 -12.51
C ILE A 26 -0.44 -11.81 -12.13
N LYS A 27 0.44 -12.19 -11.21
CA LYS A 27 0.57 -13.55 -10.69
C LYS A 27 0.62 -13.53 -9.18
N TYR A 28 -0.22 -14.35 -8.56
CA TYR A 28 -0.14 -14.56 -7.13
C TYR A 28 1.25 -15.08 -6.76
N LYS A 29 1.95 -14.32 -5.93
CA LYS A 29 3.27 -14.63 -5.43
C LYS A 29 3.32 -14.18 -3.98
N LYS A 30 3.68 -15.08 -3.08
CA LYS A 30 3.92 -14.70 -1.68
C LYS A 30 5.27 -14.00 -1.58
N THR A 31 5.27 -12.73 -1.21
CA THR A 31 6.48 -11.94 -0.97
C THR A 31 7.06 -12.32 0.40
N GLN A 32 8.29 -12.86 0.43
CA GLN A 32 8.99 -13.29 1.66
C GLN A 32 10.23 -12.45 1.97
N ALA A 33 10.67 -11.63 1.01
CA ALA A 33 11.75 -10.67 1.13
C ALA A 33 11.34 -9.38 0.43
N ILE A 34 12.04 -8.28 0.70
CA ILE A 34 11.86 -7.04 -0.04
C ILE A 34 12.26 -7.28 -1.50
N GLU A 35 11.38 -6.89 -2.43
CA GLU A 35 11.63 -6.99 -3.87
C GLU A 35 11.64 -5.61 -4.51
N LEU A 36 12.69 -5.33 -5.29
CA LEU A 36 12.85 -4.08 -6.01
C LEU A 36 12.39 -4.26 -7.46
N TYR A 37 11.50 -3.37 -7.89
CA TYR A 37 11.07 -3.18 -9.26
C TYR A 37 11.60 -1.81 -9.75
N ASP A 38 11.47 -1.54 -11.05
CA ASP A 38 11.93 -0.27 -11.63
C ASP A 38 11.30 0.94 -10.94
N ASN A 39 9.98 0.88 -10.69
CA ASN A 39 9.21 1.99 -10.12
C ASN A 39 8.58 1.68 -8.75
N ALA A 40 8.89 0.52 -8.16
CA ALA A 40 8.25 0.09 -6.92
C ALA A 40 9.18 -0.72 -6.02
N ILE A 41 8.88 -0.72 -4.72
CA ILE A 41 9.46 -1.61 -3.73
C ILE A 41 8.31 -2.40 -3.10
N ASP A 42 8.31 -3.71 -3.28
CA ASP A 42 7.35 -4.61 -2.63
C ASP A 42 7.93 -5.09 -1.29
N THR A 43 7.13 -4.98 -0.23
CA THR A 43 7.52 -5.39 1.12
C THR A 43 6.74 -6.62 1.58
N PRO A 44 7.32 -7.53 2.38
CA PRO A 44 6.57 -8.60 3.01
C PRO A 44 5.49 -8.02 3.94
N GLY A 45 4.28 -8.57 3.88
CA GLY A 45 3.18 -8.07 4.71
C GLY A 45 3.42 -8.27 6.20
N GLU A 46 4.14 -9.36 6.53
CA GLU A 46 4.54 -9.71 7.89
C GLU A 46 5.39 -8.61 8.56
N TYR A 47 5.98 -7.69 7.78
CA TYR A 47 6.81 -6.60 8.33
C TYR A 47 5.96 -5.49 8.97
N MET A 48 4.76 -5.26 8.45
CA MET A 48 3.79 -4.35 9.07
C MET A 48 3.08 -5.00 10.27
N GLU A 49 2.89 -6.32 10.21
CA GLU A 49 2.20 -7.11 11.25
C GLU A 49 3.07 -7.33 12.51
N ASN A 50 4.40 -7.27 12.36
CA ASN A 50 5.34 -7.43 13.47
C ASN A 50 6.24 -6.20 13.64
N ARG A 51 6.07 -5.49 14.75
CA ARG A 51 6.84 -4.29 15.12
C ARG A 51 8.35 -4.48 15.10
N GLY A 52 8.85 -5.71 15.32
CA GLY A 52 10.27 -6.02 15.22
C GLY A 52 10.88 -5.77 13.83
N TYR A 53 10.05 -5.73 12.79
CA TYR A 53 10.47 -5.47 11.41
C TYR A 53 10.26 -4.03 10.94
N TYR A 54 9.77 -3.12 11.81
CA TYR A 54 9.57 -1.72 11.41
C TYR A 54 10.89 -1.06 11.01
N THR A 55 12.01 -1.39 11.67
CA THR A 55 13.33 -0.92 11.27
C THR A 55 13.68 -1.30 9.83
N ALA A 56 13.29 -2.49 9.37
CA ALA A 56 13.50 -2.88 7.98
C ALA A 56 12.70 -1.97 7.04
N LEU A 57 11.42 -1.72 7.33
CA LEU A 57 10.59 -0.79 6.54
C LEU A 57 11.16 0.64 6.51
N ILE A 58 11.65 1.14 7.64
CA ILE A 58 12.25 2.47 7.77
C ILE A 58 13.52 2.56 6.91
N VAL A 59 14.41 1.57 7.02
CA VAL A 59 15.66 1.53 6.24
C VAL A 59 15.35 1.43 4.76
N THR A 60 14.42 0.57 4.35
CA THR A 60 14.05 0.42 2.93
C THR A 60 13.35 1.66 2.38
N ALA A 61 12.57 2.37 3.18
CA ALA A 61 11.94 3.62 2.76
C ALA A 61 12.96 4.72 2.39
N ALA A 62 14.22 4.60 2.82
CA ALA A 62 15.29 5.51 2.39
C ALA A 62 15.48 5.50 0.86
N ASP A 63 15.25 4.36 0.21
CA ASP A 63 15.41 4.14 -1.24
C ASP A 63 14.16 4.50 -2.08
N ALA A 64 13.04 4.83 -1.45
CA ALA A 64 11.77 5.17 -2.12
C ALA A 64 11.49 6.68 -2.08
N ASP A 65 10.86 7.25 -3.09
CA ASP A 65 10.49 8.67 -3.12
C ASP A 65 9.13 8.94 -2.48
N LEU A 66 8.27 7.91 -2.45
CA LEU A 66 6.90 7.96 -1.92
C LEU A 66 6.60 6.70 -1.12
N ILE A 67 5.84 6.82 -0.03
CA ILE A 67 5.33 5.67 0.73
C ILE A 67 3.83 5.50 0.47
N ALA A 68 3.41 4.29 0.12
CA ALA A 68 2.01 3.94 -0.04
C ALA A 68 1.58 2.90 1.01
N LEU A 69 0.71 3.33 1.93
CA LEU A 69 0.05 2.46 2.89
C LEU A 69 -1.14 1.78 2.20
N VAL A 70 -1.06 0.47 2.02
CA VAL A 70 -2.07 -0.35 1.35
C VAL A 70 -2.94 -1.05 2.39
N TYR A 71 -4.23 -0.75 2.33
CA TYR A 71 -5.25 -1.23 3.25
C TYR A 71 -6.33 -2.00 2.49
N ASP A 72 -6.62 -3.22 2.93
CA ASP A 72 -7.71 -4.03 2.40
C ASP A 72 -8.98 -3.76 3.24
N CYS A 73 -10.02 -3.19 2.62
CA CYS A 73 -11.25 -2.84 3.33
C CYS A 73 -12.04 -4.07 3.77
N THR A 74 -11.86 -5.23 3.14
CA THR A 74 -12.60 -6.45 3.51
C THR A 74 -11.94 -7.24 4.65
N SER A 75 -10.79 -6.77 5.16
CA SER A 75 -10.04 -7.48 6.19
C SER A 75 -10.44 -7.03 7.60
N GLU A 76 -11.01 -7.95 8.39
CA GLU A 76 -11.47 -7.68 9.75
C GLU A 76 -10.34 -7.32 10.74
N GLU A 77 -9.09 -7.68 10.42
CA GLU A 77 -7.92 -7.46 11.29
C GLU A 77 -6.83 -6.64 10.60
N ASN A 78 -7.19 -5.52 9.98
CA ASN A 78 -6.20 -4.56 9.47
C ASN A 78 -5.95 -3.45 10.50
N TYR A 79 -4.79 -3.49 11.15
CA TYR A 79 -4.35 -2.45 12.07
C TYR A 79 -3.14 -1.71 11.49
N ILE A 80 -3.27 -0.39 11.39
CA ILE A 80 -2.14 0.53 11.20
C ILE A 80 -2.12 1.46 12.41
N ALA A 81 -0.96 1.62 13.03
CA ALA A 81 -0.83 2.47 14.20
C ALA A 81 -1.17 3.94 13.84
N PRO A 82 -1.95 4.65 14.66
CA PRO A 82 -2.11 6.09 14.49
C PRO A 82 -0.76 6.80 14.47
N GLY A 83 -0.60 7.75 13.56
CA GLY A 83 0.65 8.46 13.34
C GLY A 83 1.79 7.62 12.74
N PHE A 84 1.54 6.42 12.22
CA PHE A 84 2.58 5.58 11.60
C PHE A 84 3.41 6.33 10.54
N ALA A 85 2.77 7.19 9.76
CA ALA A 85 3.43 8.04 8.76
C ALA A 85 4.49 8.97 9.37
N SER A 86 4.35 9.39 10.64
CA SER A 86 5.28 10.32 11.32
C SER A 86 6.68 9.75 11.53
N ILE A 87 6.85 8.43 11.40
CA ILE A 87 8.14 7.76 11.45
C ILE A 87 8.99 8.10 10.22
N PHE A 88 8.35 8.48 9.11
CA PHE A 88 8.99 8.72 7.84
C PHE A 88 9.08 10.22 7.54
N CYS A 89 10.20 10.65 6.98
CA CYS A 89 10.39 12.03 6.50
C CYS A 89 10.02 12.16 5.00
N LYS A 90 9.00 11.43 4.56
CA LYS A 90 8.56 11.37 3.15
C LYS A 90 7.06 11.51 3.05
N GLU A 91 6.57 11.86 1.87
CA GLU A 91 5.13 11.86 1.61
C GLU A 91 4.58 10.44 1.76
N VAL A 92 3.47 10.33 2.48
CA VAL A 92 2.75 9.07 2.69
C VAL A 92 1.35 9.22 2.13
N ILE A 93 0.97 8.32 1.24
CA ILE A 93 -0.41 8.17 0.73
C ILE A 93 -1.04 6.89 1.23
N GLY A 94 -2.36 6.84 1.19
CA GLY A 94 -3.17 5.66 1.48
C GLY A 94 -3.79 5.08 0.22
N ILE A 95 -3.91 3.75 0.16
CA ILE A 95 -4.57 3.03 -0.92
C ILE A 95 -5.52 2.02 -0.27
N ILE A 96 -6.82 2.16 -0.52
CA ILE A 96 -7.85 1.21 -0.12
C ILE A 96 -8.08 0.28 -1.30
N THR A 97 -7.81 -1.01 -1.13
CA THR A 97 -7.96 -2.04 -2.17
C THR A 97 -9.22 -2.86 -1.96
N LYS A 98 -9.66 -3.57 -3.01
CA LYS A 98 -10.78 -4.53 -2.99
C LYS A 98 -12.13 -3.87 -2.68
N ILE A 99 -12.29 -2.62 -3.08
CA ILE A 99 -13.50 -1.82 -2.79
C ILE A 99 -14.78 -2.46 -3.34
N ASN A 100 -14.70 -3.23 -4.42
CA ASN A 100 -15.87 -3.92 -4.99
C ASN A 100 -16.25 -5.19 -4.21
N LEU A 101 -15.37 -5.68 -3.34
CA LEU A 101 -15.62 -6.81 -2.44
C LEU A 101 -16.09 -6.36 -1.06
N ALA A 102 -16.18 -5.05 -0.82
CA ALA A 102 -16.73 -4.50 0.42
C ALA A 102 -18.20 -4.91 0.57
N LYS A 103 -18.58 -5.35 1.77
CA LYS A 103 -19.97 -5.73 2.07
C LYS A 103 -20.90 -4.52 2.02
N ASP A 104 -20.40 -3.38 2.49
CA ASP A 104 -21.08 -2.10 2.50
C ASP A 104 -20.06 -0.95 2.57
N GLU A 105 -20.53 0.28 2.38
CA GLU A 105 -19.70 1.50 2.35
C GLU A 105 -18.92 1.70 3.67
N SER A 106 -19.42 1.20 4.81
CA SER A 106 -18.77 1.40 6.10
C SER A 106 -17.41 0.71 6.20
N GLU A 107 -17.19 -0.40 5.49
CA GLU A 107 -15.88 -1.04 5.40
C GLU A 107 -14.83 -0.13 4.72
N ILE A 108 -15.26 0.65 3.72
CA ILE A 108 -14.41 1.62 3.02
C ILE A 108 -14.18 2.85 3.91
N GLU A 109 -15.22 3.34 4.59
CA GLU A 109 -15.11 4.47 5.52
C GLU A 109 -14.16 4.17 6.69
N ILE A 110 -14.23 2.97 7.26
CA ILE A 110 -13.30 2.52 8.31
C ILE A 110 -11.87 2.50 7.76
N ALA A 111 -11.64 1.94 6.56
CA ALA A 111 -10.32 1.93 5.94
C ALA A 111 -9.77 3.35 5.73
N GLU A 112 -10.62 4.27 5.29
CA GLU A 112 -10.30 5.69 5.11
C GLU A 112 -9.95 6.36 6.44
N GLU A 113 -10.73 6.14 7.49
CA GLU A 113 -10.44 6.64 8.85
C GLU A 113 -9.09 6.11 9.35
N ARG A 114 -8.81 4.81 9.18
CA ARG A 114 -7.55 4.20 9.63
C ARG A 114 -6.34 4.78 8.92
N LEU A 115 -6.43 5.00 7.60
CA LEU A 115 -5.37 5.62 6.82
C LEU A 115 -5.16 7.09 7.20
N ASN A 116 -6.24 7.83 7.43
CA ASN A 116 -6.18 9.21 7.93
C ASN A 116 -5.51 9.27 9.31
N LEU A 117 -5.92 8.41 10.25
CA LEU A 117 -5.30 8.31 11.57
C LEU A 117 -3.82 7.91 11.50
N ALA A 118 -3.44 7.06 10.54
CA ALA A 118 -2.04 6.71 10.29
C ALA A 118 -1.22 7.90 9.76
N GLY A 119 -1.86 8.94 9.23
CA GLY A 119 -1.23 10.16 8.71
C GLY A 119 -1.05 10.15 7.19
N ALA A 120 -1.86 9.40 6.44
CA ALA A 120 -1.87 9.48 4.98
C ALA A 120 -2.37 10.86 4.52
N SER A 121 -1.64 11.48 3.59
CA SER A 121 -1.93 12.81 3.05
C SER A 121 -2.99 12.83 1.96
N LYS A 122 -3.10 11.73 1.20
CA LYS A 122 -4.09 11.50 0.15
C LYS A 122 -4.45 10.01 0.13
N ILE A 123 -5.73 9.70 -0.12
CA ILE A 123 -6.24 8.33 -0.14
C ILE A 123 -6.82 8.02 -1.53
N PHE A 124 -6.45 6.86 -2.08
CA PHE A 124 -7.00 6.32 -3.33
C PHE A 124 -7.85 5.09 -3.03
N LYS A 125 -9.00 4.97 -3.70
CA LYS A 125 -9.90 3.81 -3.60
C LYS A 125 -9.76 3.02 -4.90
N VAL A 126 -9.36 1.75 -4.82
CA VAL A 126 -9.04 0.95 -6.00
C VAL A 126 -9.56 -0.48 -5.93
N ASP A 127 -9.82 -1.05 -7.09
CA ASP A 127 -9.94 -2.49 -7.29
C ASP A 127 -9.04 -2.91 -8.46
N THR A 128 -8.06 -3.76 -8.18
CA THR A 128 -7.09 -4.21 -9.19
C THR A 128 -7.67 -5.22 -10.16
N VAL A 129 -8.69 -5.98 -9.77
CA VAL A 129 -9.29 -7.03 -10.61
C VAL A 129 -10.27 -6.40 -11.59
N ASP A 130 -11.06 -5.44 -11.11
CA ASP A 130 -12.08 -4.75 -11.90
C ASP A 130 -11.58 -3.44 -12.54
N ASP A 131 -10.27 -3.15 -12.44
CA ASP A 131 -9.60 -1.95 -12.98
C ASP A 131 -10.25 -0.62 -12.53
N VAL A 132 -10.72 -0.57 -11.27
CA VAL A 132 -11.34 0.62 -10.70
C VAL A 132 -10.28 1.47 -10.01
N GLY A 133 -10.20 2.76 -10.34
CA GLY A 133 -9.31 3.74 -9.70
C GLY A 133 -7.81 3.55 -10.00
N ILE A 134 -7.39 2.43 -10.60
CA ILE A 134 -6.00 2.09 -10.91
C ILE A 134 -5.35 3.12 -11.83
N LYS A 135 -6.05 3.56 -12.89
CA LYS A 135 -5.53 4.56 -13.82
C LYS A 135 -5.23 5.90 -13.12
N GLU A 136 -6.09 6.33 -12.21
CA GLU A 136 -5.84 7.56 -11.44
C GLU A 136 -4.64 7.39 -10.50
N LEU A 137 -4.59 6.27 -9.78
CA LEU A 137 -3.47 5.94 -8.90
C LEU A 137 -2.14 5.91 -9.66
N PHE A 138 -2.05 5.19 -10.77
CA PHE A 138 -0.79 5.07 -11.53
C PHE A 138 -0.38 6.38 -12.19
N ASN A 139 -1.33 7.19 -12.66
CA ASN A 139 -1.04 8.54 -13.13
C ASN A 139 -0.51 9.45 -12.01
N TYR A 140 -0.92 9.24 -10.76
CA TYR A 140 -0.36 9.94 -9.62
C TYR A 140 1.07 9.47 -9.33
N LEU A 141 1.28 8.16 -9.23
CA LEU A 141 2.57 7.56 -8.91
C LEU A 141 3.65 7.90 -9.96
N ASN A 142 3.30 7.95 -11.25
CA ASN A 142 4.23 8.29 -12.33
C ASN A 142 4.68 9.77 -12.36
N LYS A 143 4.09 10.64 -11.55
CA LYS A 143 4.50 12.06 -11.46
C LYS A 143 5.67 12.29 -10.50
N PHE A 144 6.01 11.30 -9.69
CA PHE A 144 7.17 11.29 -8.81
C PHE A 144 8.37 10.65 -9.53
#